data_AF-A0A6G3UUV5-F1
#
_entry.id   AF-A0A6G3UUV5-F1
#
_cell.length_a   1.000
_cell.length_b   1.000
_cell.length_c   1.000
_cell.angle_alpha   90.00
_cell.angle_beta   90.00
_cell.angle_gamma   90.00
#
_symmetry.space_group_name_H-M   'P 1'
#
loop_
_entity.id
_entity.type
_entity.pdbx_description
1 polymer ?
#
loop_
_entity_poly.entity_id
_entity_poly.type
_entity_poly.pdbx_seq_one_letter_code
_entity_poly.pdbx_strand_id
1 'polypeptide(L)'
;MTEGGSAKGAAPAGRAARELLVRADGLLDAARGVLADHTRAVTAVRTCLDPLLDGLVRADLAAIPVARLKDVTEGRLRLGAIEQAGLTTVGQVYGAGRYELRQIPGVGAQTADQALAAAGQIAHAVRDTVALRIDVDARDEAVTALLGALYRLVEAGPDVRRAVDGARALAERLEPLLTAAGPA
;
A
#
# COMPACT_ATOMS: atom_id res chain seq x y z
N MET A 1 34.65 47.99 4.14
CA MET A 1 33.21 48.29 4.08
C MET A 1 32.88 48.74 2.68
N THR A 2 32.23 47.89 1.90
CA THR A 2 31.28 48.24 0.82
C THR A 2 30.73 46.93 0.27
N GLU A 3 29.46 46.72 0.58
CA GLU A 3 28.66 45.55 0.27
C GLU A 3 28.38 45.49 -1.24
N GLY A 4 28.72 44.35 -1.85
CA GLY A 4 28.28 44.00 -3.19
C GLY A 4 26.81 43.56 -3.14
N GLY A 5 25.89 44.53 -3.11
CA GLY A 5 24.46 44.28 -3.29
C GLY A 5 24.22 43.67 -4.67
N SER A 6 23.92 42.37 -4.71
CA SER A 6 23.45 41.71 -5.92
C SER A 6 22.18 42.41 -6.40
N ALA A 7 22.24 43.00 -7.59
CA ALA A 7 21.11 43.58 -8.27
C ALA A 7 20.03 42.52 -8.46
N LYS A 8 18.95 42.64 -7.67
CA LYS A 8 17.71 41.89 -7.84
C LYS A 8 17.12 42.32 -9.18
N GLY A 9 17.33 41.54 -10.23
CA GLY A 9 16.81 41.82 -11.56
C GLY A 9 15.30 42.10 -11.50
N ALA A 10 14.85 43.18 -12.14
CA ALA A 10 13.45 43.56 -12.17
C ALA A 10 12.58 42.37 -12.64
N ALA A 11 11.48 42.09 -11.95
CA ALA A 11 10.60 41.00 -12.31
C ALA A 11 10.09 41.18 -13.75
N PRO A 12 10.04 40.11 -14.57
CA PRO A 12 9.49 40.20 -15.91
C PRO A 12 8.04 40.66 -15.84
N ALA A 13 7.62 41.53 -16.77
CA ALA A 13 6.27 42.09 -16.82
C ALA A 13 5.59 41.81 -18.16
N GLY A 14 4.27 41.89 -18.19
CA GLY A 14 3.47 41.76 -19.42
C GLY A 14 3.65 40.40 -20.11
N ARG A 15 4.07 40.41 -21.39
CA ARG A 15 4.24 39.18 -22.19
C ARG A 15 5.26 38.23 -21.57
N ALA A 16 6.41 38.73 -21.11
CA ALA A 16 7.46 37.90 -20.53
C ALA A 16 7.02 37.20 -19.24
N ALA A 17 6.21 37.88 -18.41
CA ALA A 17 5.61 37.27 -17.22
C ALA A 17 4.64 36.13 -17.61
N ARG A 18 3.78 36.36 -18.60
CA ARG A 18 2.84 35.34 -19.09
C ARG A 18 3.56 34.12 -19.66
N GLU A 19 4.60 34.34 -20.47
CA GLU A 19 5.41 33.24 -21.01
C GLU A 19 6.11 32.43 -19.92
N LEU A 20 6.60 33.10 -18.86
CA LEU A 20 7.19 32.41 -17.70
C LEU A 20 6.15 31.58 -16.95
N LEU A 21 4.95 32.12 -16.72
CA LEU A 21 3.86 31.38 -16.07
C LEU A 21 3.44 30.16 -16.89
N VAL A 22 3.26 30.30 -18.20
CA VAL A 22 2.95 29.16 -19.09
C VAL A 22 4.02 28.07 -19.02
N ARG A 23 5.31 28.44 -19.00
CA ARG A 23 6.40 27.46 -18.85
C ARG A 23 6.39 26.80 -17.47
N ALA A 24 6.11 27.57 -16.42
CA ALA A 24 6.03 27.05 -15.06
C ALA A 24 4.83 26.11 -14.88
N ASP A 25 3.67 26.42 -15.46
CA ASP A 25 2.50 25.55 -15.51
C ASP A 25 2.82 24.25 -16.25
N GLY A 26 3.40 24.32 -17.45
CA GLY A 26 3.78 23.13 -18.20
C GLY A 26 4.79 22.25 -17.45
N LEU A 27 5.69 22.86 -16.68
CA LEU A 27 6.65 22.14 -15.84
C LEU A 27 5.98 21.50 -14.62
N LEU A 28 5.03 22.18 -13.98
CA LEU A 28 4.23 21.63 -12.89
C LEU A 28 3.36 20.46 -13.38
N ASP A 29 2.74 20.58 -14.54
CA ASP A 29 1.94 19.51 -15.16
C ASP A 29 2.80 18.29 -15.51
N ALA A 30 4.00 18.50 -16.05
CA ALA A 30 4.94 17.41 -16.29
C ALA A 30 5.34 16.71 -14.97
N ALA A 31 5.62 17.47 -13.90
CA ALA A 31 5.92 16.91 -12.59
C ALA A 31 4.75 16.09 -12.03
N ARG A 32 3.53 16.63 -12.09
CA ARG A 32 2.30 15.91 -11.70
C ARG A 32 2.09 14.65 -12.52
N GLY A 33 2.37 14.70 -13.83
CA GLY A 33 2.33 13.54 -14.73
C GLY A 33 3.21 12.40 -14.24
N VAL A 34 4.50 12.69 -13.96
CA VAL A 34 5.46 11.71 -13.43
C VAL A 34 4.98 11.09 -12.11
N LEU A 35 4.50 11.91 -11.17
CA LEU A 35 4.00 11.43 -9.88
C LEU A 35 2.76 10.53 -10.04
N ALA A 36 1.84 10.92 -10.93
CA ALA A 36 0.64 10.16 -11.22
C ALA A 36 0.95 8.83 -11.92
N ASP A 37 1.86 8.83 -12.90
CA ASP A 37 2.32 7.62 -13.58
C ASP A 37 2.99 6.64 -12.64
N HIS A 38 3.89 7.13 -11.78
CA HIS A 38 4.54 6.30 -10.77
C HIS A 38 3.52 5.69 -9.80
N THR A 39 2.57 6.51 -9.32
CA THR A 39 1.49 6.04 -8.45
C THR A 39 0.64 4.97 -9.13
N ARG A 40 0.25 5.17 -10.41
CA ARG A 40 -0.50 4.17 -11.18
C ARG A 40 0.27 2.87 -11.35
N ALA A 41 1.57 2.94 -11.62
CA ALA A 41 2.42 1.76 -11.78
C ALA A 41 2.52 0.96 -10.48
N VAL A 42 2.81 1.62 -9.34
CA VAL A 42 2.89 0.96 -8.03
C VAL A 42 1.54 0.38 -7.61
N THR A 43 0.45 1.11 -7.81
CA THR A 43 -0.90 0.62 -7.51
C THR A 43 -1.23 -0.61 -8.33
N ALA A 44 -0.91 -0.63 -9.63
CA ALA A 44 -1.15 -1.79 -10.48
C ALA A 44 -0.40 -3.04 -9.99
N VAL A 45 0.85 -2.88 -9.53
CA VAL A 45 1.60 -4.00 -8.93
C VAL A 45 0.90 -4.51 -7.67
N ARG A 46 0.50 -3.63 -6.76
CA ARG A 46 -0.20 -4.01 -5.53
C ARG A 46 -1.53 -4.70 -5.80
N THR A 47 -2.33 -4.18 -6.74
CA THR A 47 -3.59 -4.79 -7.15
C THR A 47 -3.42 -6.23 -7.63
N CYS A 48 -2.30 -6.56 -8.30
CA CYS A 48 -2.00 -7.94 -8.70
C CYS A 48 -1.37 -8.78 -7.56
N LEU A 49 -0.52 -8.18 -6.74
CA LEU A 49 0.24 -8.89 -5.71
C LEU A 49 -0.60 -9.23 -4.47
N ASP A 50 -1.44 -8.31 -4.00
CA ASP A 50 -2.18 -8.46 -2.75
C ASP A 50 -3.08 -9.71 -2.74
N PRO A 51 -3.87 -10.01 -3.79
CA PRO A 51 -4.67 -11.24 -3.83
C PRO A 51 -3.85 -12.53 -3.79
N LEU A 52 -2.66 -12.53 -4.41
CA LEU A 52 -1.75 -13.67 -4.40
C LEU A 52 -1.22 -13.92 -2.98
N LEU A 53 -0.77 -12.86 -2.31
CA LEU A 53 -0.31 -12.93 -0.91
C LEU A 53 -1.47 -13.35 0.02
N ASP A 54 -2.67 -12.80 -0.15
CA ASP A 54 -3.84 -13.17 0.64
C ASP A 54 -4.23 -14.64 0.43
N GLY A 55 -4.02 -15.18 -0.76
CA GLY A 55 -4.21 -16.61 -1.06
C GLY A 55 -3.21 -17.49 -0.29
N LEU A 56 -1.93 -17.12 -0.31
CA LEU A 56 -0.87 -17.82 0.41
C LEU A 56 -1.06 -17.75 1.93
N VAL A 57 -1.37 -16.57 2.47
CA VAL A 57 -1.69 -16.39 3.90
C VAL A 57 -2.87 -17.27 4.30
N ARG A 58 -3.94 -17.31 3.50
CA ARG A 58 -5.09 -18.18 3.79
C ARG A 58 -4.72 -19.66 3.79
N ALA A 59 -3.89 -20.11 2.85
CA ALA A 59 -3.42 -21.49 2.79
C ALA A 59 -2.59 -21.86 4.04
N ASP A 60 -1.68 -20.98 4.44
CA ASP A 60 -0.85 -21.19 5.64
C ASP A 60 -1.70 -21.19 6.92
N LEU A 61 -2.62 -20.23 7.07
CA LEU A 61 -3.51 -20.16 8.22
C LEU A 61 -4.44 -21.39 8.33
N ALA A 62 -4.83 -22.00 7.21
CA ALA A 62 -5.62 -23.22 7.19
C ALA A 62 -4.83 -24.43 7.72
N ALA A 63 -3.49 -24.40 7.70
CA ALA A 63 -2.65 -25.45 8.28
C ALA A 63 -2.38 -25.26 9.78
N ILE A 64 -2.64 -24.07 10.34
CA ILE A 64 -2.36 -23.76 11.75
C ILE A 64 -3.56 -24.19 12.62
N PRO A 65 -3.37 -25.07 13.62
CA PRO A 65 -4.45 -25.46 14.53
C PRO A 65 -4.98 -24.30 15.35
N VAL A 66 -6.30 -24.25 15.58
CA VAL A 66 -6.98 -23.21 16.38
C VAL A 66 -6.43 -23.10 17.80
N ALA A 67 -5.88 -24.19 18.35
CA ALA A 67 -5.21 -24.21 19.64
C ALA A 67 -4.10 -23.15 19.77
N ARG A 68 -3.44 -22.77 18.66
CA ARG A 68 -2.38 -21.75 18.62
C ARG A 68 -2.86 -20.35 18.97
N LEU A 69 -4.18 -20.08 18.94
CA LEU A 69 -4.74 -18.82 19.42
C LEU A 69 -4.50 -18.60 20.93
N LYS A 70 -4.29 -19.67 21.70
CA LYS A 70 -3.96 -19.55 23.13
C LYS A 70 -2.57 -18.93 23.34
N ASP A 71 -1.63 -19.17 22.43
CA ASP A 71 -0.25 -18.75 22.60
C ASP A 71 -0.10 -17.23 22.50
N VAL A 72 -0.90 -16.59 21.65
CA VAL A 72 -0.97 -15.13 21.49
C VAL A 72 -1.89 -14.44 22.52
N THR A 73 -2.64 -15.20 23.31
CA THR A 73 -3.57 -14.68 24.34
C THR A 73 -3.15 -14.99 25.76
N GLU A 74 -1.89 -15.43 25.96
CA GLU A 74 -1.35 -15.85 27.27
C GLU A 74 -2.21 -16.94 27.92
N GLY A 75 -2.82 -17.82 27.12
CA GLY A 75 -3.67 -18.92 27.59
C GLY A 75 -5.06 -18.52 28.10
N ARG A 76 -5.44 -17.23 28.05
CA ARG A 76 -6.71 -16.74 28.60
C ARG A 76 -7.92 -17.06 27.73
N LEU A 77 -7.70 -17.42 26.46
CA LEU A 77 -8.77 -17.70 25.50
C LEU A 77 -9.36 -19.11 25.69
N ARG A 78 -10.67 -19.17 25.98
CA ARG A 78 -11.43 -20.41 26.06
C ARG A 78 -11.92 -20.83 24.67
N LEU A 79 -11.25 -21.80 24.06
CA LEU A 79 -11.52 -22.26 22.69
C LEU A 79 -12.58 -23.36 22.57
N GLY A 80 -13.01 -23.99 23.67
CA GLY A 80 -13.85 -25.20 23.59
C GLY A 80 -15.13 -25.04 22.77
N ALA A 81 -15.85 -23.92 22.91
CA ALA A 81 -17.05 -23.65 22.13
C ALA A 81 -16.76 -23.44 20.62
N ILE A 82 -15.61 -22.81 20.30
CA ILE A 82 -15.16 -22.58 18.91
C ILE A 82 -14.77 -23.92 18.26
N GLU A 83 -14.03 -24.76 18.98
CA GLU A 83 -13.65 -26.11 18.52
C GLU A 83 -14.88 -27.01 18.32
N GLN A 84 -15.84 -26.98 19.26
CA GLN A 84 -17.10 -27.73 19.16
C GLN A 84 -17.98 -27.26 18.00
N ALA A 85 -17.85 -26.00 17.57
CA ALA A 85 -18.50 -25.47 16.39
C ALA A 85 -17.82 -25.87 15.06
N GLY A 86 -16.74 -26.67 15.11
CA GLY A 86 -16.03 -27.17 13.94
C GLY A 86 -14.94 -26.24 13.39
N LEU A 87 -14.65 -25.13 14.09
CA LEU A 87 -13.54 -24.24 13.76
C LEU A 87 -12.26 -24.78 14.39
N THR A 88 -11.53 -25.61 13.64
CA THR A 88 -10.34 -26.33 14.09
C THR A 88 -9.02 -25.68 13.68
N THR A 89 -9.07 -24.66 12.83
CA THR A 89 -7.88 -23.96 12.30
C THR A 89 -7.95 -22.45 12.56
N VAL A 90 -6.79 -21.79 12.59
CA VAL A 90 -6.72 -20.32 12.68
C VAL A 90 -7.35 -19.68 11.44
N GLY A 91 -7.15 -20.26 10.25
CA GLY A 91 -7.74 -19.76 9.01
C GLY A 91 -9.27 -19.71 9.05
N GLN A 92 -9.91 -20.71 9.65
CA GLN A 92 -11.36 -20.71 9.84
C GLN A 92 -11.82 -19.62 10.81
N VAL A 93 -11.11 -19.38 11.91
CA VAL A 93 -11.45 -18.28 12.85
C VAL A 93 -11.17 -16.91 12.22
N TYR A 94 -10.10 -16.77 11.45
CA TYR A 94 -9.74 -15.53 10.75
C TYR A 94 -10.75 -15.19 9.65
N GLY A 95 -11.23 -16.20 8.91
CA GLY A 95 -12.27 -16.05 7.91
C GLY A 95 -13.67 -15.86 8.50
N ALA A 96 -13.92 -16.41 9.69
CA ALA A 96 -15.17 -16.21 10.41
C ALA A 96 -15.31 -14.76 10.85
N GLY A 97 -16.40 -14.11 10.49
CA GLY A 97 -16.67 -12.74 10.92
C GLY A 97 -16.96 -12.66 12.43
N ARG A 98 -16.81 -11.46 13.01
CA ARG A 98 -17.20 -11.20 14.42
C ARG A 98 -18.63 -11.62 14.73
N TYR A 99 -19.54 -11.38 13.79
CA TYR A 99 -20.94 -11.74 13.93
C TYR A 99 -21.12 -13.26 13.97
N GLU A 100 -20.47 -14.00 13.09
CA GLU A 100 -20.55 -15.46 12.99
C GLU A 100 -20.00 -16.13 14.24
N LEU A 101 -18.86 -15.67 14.76
CA LEU A 101 -18.29 -16.20 16.00
C LEU A 101 -19.24 -16.01 17.19
N ARG A 102 -19.98 -14.91 17.25
CA ARG A 102 -20.97 -14.63 18.31
C ARG A 102 -22.25 -15.47 18.19
N GLN A 103 -22.50 -16.08 17.03
CA GLN A 103 -23.62 -17.02 16.89
C GLN A 103 -23.31 -18.39 17.49
N ILE A 104 -22.05 -18.68 17.82
CA ILE A 104 -21.67 -19.94 18.45
C ILE A 104 -22.15 -19.96 19.90
N PRO A 105 -22.96 -20.95 20.31
CA PRO A 105 -23.39 -21.09 21.69
C PRO A 105 -22.20 -21.15 22.65
N GLY A 106 -22.18 -20.27 23.66
CA GLY A 106 -21.08 -20.17 24.62
C GLY A 106 -19.94 -19.23 24.23
N VAL A 107 -19.98 -18.60 23.04
CA VAL A 107 -19.02 -17.56 22.63
C VAL A 107 -19.62 -16.17 22.85
N GLY A 108 -19.14 -15.48 23.89
CA GLY A 108 -19.52 -14.10 24.16
C GLY A 108 -18.78 -13.08 23.29
N ALA A 109 -19.18 -11.81 23.37
CA ALA A 109 -18.56 -10.71 22.63
C ALA A 109 -17.05 -10.63 22.88
N GLN A 110 -16.60 -10.73 24.13
CA GLN A 110 -15.18 -10.68 24.48
C GLN A 110 -14.39 -11.85 23.88
N THR A 111 -14.93 -13.06 23.92
CA THR A 111 -14.27 -14.26 23.36
C THR A 111 -14.13 -14.14 21.86
N ALA A 112 -15.19 -13.71 21.15
CA ALA A 112 -15.13 -13.50 19.70
C ALA A 112 -14.09 -12.44 19.33
N ASP A 113 -14.04 -11.33 20.06
CA ASP A 113 -13.12 -10.23 19.81
C ASP A 113 -11.66 -10.64 20.05
N GLN A 114 -11.41 -11.39 21.13
CA GLN A 114 -10.08 -11.93 21.43
C GLN A 114 -9.64 -12.99 20.42
N ALA A 115 -10.54 -13.88 20.00
CA ALA A 115 -10.23 -14.90 18.99
C ALA A 115 -9.87 -14.26 17.65
N LEU A 116 -10.61 -13.22 17.22
CA LEU A 116 -10.29 -12.46 16.01
C LEU A 116 -8.99 -11.69 16.11
N ALA A 117 -8.75 -11.02 17.24
CA ALA A 117 -7.50 -10.30 17.46
C ALA A 117 -6.30 -11.25 17.41
N ALA A 118 -6.40 -12.41 18.08
CA ALA A 118 -5.39 -13.45 18.06
C ALA A 118 -5.16 -14.01 16.64
N ALA A 119 -6.23 -14.33 15.93
CA ALA A 119 -6.13 -14.83 14.56
C ALA A 119 -5.52 -13.79 13.61
N GLY A 120 -5.89 -12.51 13.78
CA GLY A 120 -5.31 -11.39 13.04
C GLY A 120 -3.83 -11.16 13.32
N GLN A 121 -3.38 -11.32 14.58
CA GLN A 121 -1.95 -11.26 14.92
C GLN A 121 -1.16 -12.39 14.25
N ILE A 122 -1.68 -13.61 14.27
CA ILE A 122 -1.05 -14.74 13.57
C ILE A 122 -1.04 -14.49 12.06
N ALA A 123 -2.16 -14.03 11.49
CA ALA A 123 -2.25 -13.69 10.07
C ALA A 123 -1.22 -12.63 9.64
N HIS A 124 -1.01 -11.60 10.48
CA HIS A 124 0.01 -10.59 10.23
C HIS A 124 1.41 -11.20 10.25
N ALA A 125 1.73 -12.00 11.28
CA ALA A 125 3.01 -12.68 11.37
C ALA A 125 3.27 -13.64 10.19
N VAL A 126 2.25 -14.36 9.72
CA VAL A 126 2.35 -15.20 8.52
C VAL A 126 2.61 -14.33 7.30
N ARG A 127 1.85 -13.25 7.10
CA ARG A 127 2.01 -12.33 5.96
C ARG A 127 3.43 -11.78 5.84
N ASP A 128 4.09 -11.51 6.97
CA ASP A 128 5.48 -11.00 6.99
C ASP A 128 6.51 -12.04 6.52
N THR A 129 6.17 -13.32 6.51
CA THR A 129 7.07 -14.44 6.16
C THR A 129 6.75 -15.10 4.82
N VAL A 130 5.54 -14.89 4.29
CA VAL A 130 5.10 -15.47 3.02
C VAL A 130 5.92 -14.91 1.87
N ALA A 131 6.42 -15.82 1.02
CA ALA A 131 7.10 -15.48 -0.22
C ALA A 131 6.35 -16.08 -1.41
N LEU A 132 5.96 -15.24 -2.37
CA LEU A 132 5.41 -15.69 -3.64
C LEU A 132 6.52 -16.39 -4.44
N ARG A 133 6.34 -17.68 -4.69
CA ARG A 133 7.22 -18.45 -5.60
C ARG A 133 6.63 -18.40 -7.00
N ILE A 134 7.43 -17.90 -7.93
CA ILE A 134 7.08 -17.85 -9.35
C ILE A 134 7.62 -19.13 -9.98
N ASP A 135 6.70 -20.01 -10.38
CA ASP A 135 7.00 -21.16 -11.22
C ASP A 135 6.83 -20.74 -12.69
N VAL A 136 7.91 -20.86 -13.46
CA VAL A 136 7.95 -20.42 -14.87
C VAL A 136 7.20 -21.39 -15.79
N ASP A 137 7.07 -22.65 -15.37
CA ASP A 137 6.36 -23.68 -16.15
C ASP A 137 4.85 -23.64 -15.87
N ALA A 138 4.45 -23.10 -14.71
CA ALA A 138 3.05 -22.86 -14.36
C ALA A 138 2.51 -21.63 -15.09
N ARG A 139 1.59 -21.83 -16.04
CA ARG A 139 0.91 -20.74 -16.77
C ARG A 139 -0.22 -20.13 -15.94
N ASP A 140 0.15 -19.35 -14.92
CA ASP A 140 -0.79 -18.59 -14.10
C ASP A 140 -1.00 -17.18 -14.66
N GLU A 141 -2.24 -16.86 -15.03
CA GLU A 141 -2.63 -15.54 -15.55
C GLU A 141 -2.44 -14.42 -14.51
N ALA A 142 -2.67 -14.69 -13.23
CA ALA A 142 -2.50 -13.70 -12.16
C ALA A 142 -1.01 -13.37 -11.95
N VAL A 143 -0.14 -14.38 -12.01
CA VAL A 143 1.32 -14.18 -11.97
C VAL A 143 1.79 -13.45 -13.22
N THR A 144 1.26 -13.78 -14.39
CA THR A 144 1.57 -13.07 -15.65
C THR A 144 1.19 -11.60 -15.58
N ALA A 145 0.01 -11.28 -15.04
CA ALA A 145 -0.43 -9.89 -14.84
C ALA A 145 0.49 -9.14 -13.86
N LEU A 146 0.91 -9.78 -12.77
CA LEU A 146 1.88 -9.22 -11.83
C LEU A 146 3.22 -8.92 -12.51
N LEU A 147 3.74 -9.86 -13.31
CA LEU A 147 4.98 -9.68 -14.06
C LEU A 147 4.87 -8.51 -15.06
N GLY A 148 3.75 -8.38 -15.77
CA GLY A 148 3.51 -7.24 -16.66
C GLY A 148 3.43 -5.89 -15.93
N ALA A 149 2.88 -5.87 -14.71
CA ALA A 149 2.87 -4.67 -13.86
C ALA A 149 4.27 -4.32 -13.35
N LEU A 150 5.05 -5.30 -12.90
CA LEU A 150 6.43 -5.12 -12.45
C LEU A 150 7.36 -4.69 -13.59
N TYR A 151 7.18 -5.27 -14.77
CA TYR A 151 7.99 -4.95 -15.95
C TYR A 151 7.95 -3.46 -16.28
N ARG A 152 6.81 -2.78 -16.12
CA ARG A 152 6.72 -1.32 -16.31
C ARG A 152 7.63 -0.51 -15.37
N LEU A 153 7.80 -0.96 -14.12
CA LEU A 153 8.70 -0.30 -13.16
C LEU A 153 10.16 -0.63 -13.46
N VAL A 154 10.45 -1.85 -13.91
CA VAL A 154 11.80 -2.28 -14.30
C VAL A 154 12.27 -1.55 -15.55
N GLU A 155 11.42 -1.48 -16.57
CA GLU A 155 11.71 -0.84 -17.86
C GLU A 155 11.98 0.66 -17.71
N ALA A 156 11.27 1.32 -16.79
CA ALA A 156 11.51 2.72 -16.49
C ALA A 156 12.89 2.97 -15.84
N GLY A 157 13.54 1.93 -15.33
CA GLY A 157 14.94 1.93 -14.92
C GLY A 157 15.21 2.59 -13.57
N PRO A 158 16.49 2.66 -13.15
CA PRO A 158 16.90 3.17 -11.84
C PRO A 158 16.61 4.66 -11.66
N ASP A 159 16.50 5.41 -12.76
CA ASP A 159 16.28 6.87 -12.74
C ASP A 159 14.87 7.27 -12.32
N VAL A 160 13.90 6.34 -12.30
CA VAL A 160 12.52 6.60 -11.83
C VAL A 160 12.52 7.26 -10.45
N ARG A 161 13.34 6.76 -9.53
CA ARG A 161 13.41 7.32 -8.18
C ARG A 161 13.82 8.78 -8.21
N ARG A 162 14.87 9.10 -8.98
CA ARG A 162 15.36 10.47 -9.14
C ARG A 162 14.32 11.36 -9.82
N ALA A 163 13.61 10.86 -10.83
CA ALA A 163 12.56 11.57 -11.52
C ALA A 163 11.38 11.89 -10.60
N VAL A 164 10.95 10.93 -9.79
CA VAL A 164 9.86 11.10 -8.80
C VAL A 164 10.25 12.10 -7.71
N ASP A 165 11.47 11.99 -7.16
CA ASP A 165 11.95 12.91 -6.12
C ASP A 165 12.09 14.34 -6.69
N GLY A 166 12.59 14.47 -7.92
CA GLY A 166 12.67 15.75 -8.62
C GLY A 166 11.30 16.36 -8.92
N ALA A 167 10.36 15.54 -9.39
CA ALA A 167 8.98 15.96 -9.66
C ALA A 167 8.26 16.41 -8.38
N ARG A 168 8.46 15.70 -7.26
CA ARG A 168 7.91 16.08 -5.95
C ARG A 168 8.44 17.44 -5.50
N ALA A 169 9.76 17.60 -5.47
CA ALA A 169 10.39 18.86 -5.07
C ALA A 169 9.97 20.05 -5.97
N LEU A 170 9.76 19.78 -7.25
CA LEU A 170 9.31 20.78 -8.21
C LEU A 170 7.85 21.18 -7.98
N ALA A 171 6.97 20.20 -7.76
CA ALA A 171 5.56 20.43 -7.47
C ALA A 171 5.40 21.23 -6.17
N GLU A 172 6.05 20.79 -5.09
CA GLU A 172 6.04 21.47 -3.77
C GLU A 172 6.48 22.93 -3.86
N ARG A 173 7.40 23.26 -4.78
CA ARG A 173 7.91 24.62 -4.95
C ARG A 173 7.07 25.47 -5.91
N LEU A 174 6.62 24.92 -7.04
CA LEU A 174 5.92 25.69 -8.08
C LEU A 174 4.44 25.93 -7.76
N GLU A 175 3.78 24.96 -7.13
CA GLU A 175 2.34 25.02 -6.83
C GLU A 175 1.93 26.25 -6.00
N PRO A 176 2.59 26.60 -4.89
CA PRO A 176 2.26 27.82 -4.15
C PRO A 176 2.60 29.10 -4.93
N LEU A 177 3.68 29.10 -5.72
CA LEU A 177 4.11 30.26 -6.51
C LEU A 177 3.13 30.55 -7.66
N LEU A 178 2.64 29.52 -8.33
CA LEU A 178 1.67 29.64 -9.40
C LEU A 178 0.29 30.02 -8.87
N THR A 179 -0.10 29.50 -7.70
CA THR A 179 -1.34 29.92 -7.03
C THR A 179 -1.30 31.39 -6.64
N ALA A 180 -0.17 31.87 -6.09
CA ALA A 180 0.02 33.28 -5.74
C ALA A 180 0.11 34.21 -6.96
N ALA A 181 0.53 33.69 -8.13
CA ALA A 181 0.61 34.44 -9.37
C ALA A 181 -0.67 34.37 -10.23
N GLY A 182 -1.67 33.59 -9.79
CA GLY A 182 -2.97 33.48 -10.45
C GLY A 182 -3.75 34.80 -10.43
N PRO A 183 -4.68 35.00 -11.39
CA PRO A 183 -5.57 36.16 -11.38
C PRO A 183 -6.45 36.16 -10.12
N ALA A 184 -6.61 37.34 -9.50
CA ALA A 184 -7.51 37.56 -8.37
C ALA A 184 -9.00 37.47 -8.79
#